data_AF-A0A1T1AQ63-F1
#
_entry.id   AF-A0A1T1AQ63-F1
#
_cell.length_a   1.000
_cell.length_b   1.000
_cell.length_c   1.000
_cell.angle_alpha   90.00
_cell.angle_beta   90.00
_cell.angle_gamma   90.00
#
_symmetry.space_group_name_H-M   'P 1'
#
loop_
_entity.id
_entity.type
_entity.pdbx_description
1 polymer ?
#
loop_
_entity_poly.entity_id
_entity_poly.type
_entity_poly.pdbx_seq_one_letter_code
_entity_poly.pdbx_strand_id
1 'polypeptide(L)'
;MNRETFLQALSDALSTLSATERDEILQDYASYFADAMADGQSETDVATKLGDPVKLARELIAQRRLGAWESRRSPKNLWALCAATAALGFMNLALAVPFLFYLAVLTVLSVLGGSLALAGVVLLVVATSQGLFGWPPANQFVLNTSGIGPVVIDASVNRHIPGIHIQGAGADEHVRVEHGADGGVTIQASEGDKTFSLEKGADGSIKKLDIRDGDQQVELSHLGHSGPKTHAVVGLVLLTLGGLLLWLCRSWFGKSLRWLRSHLGQQLQHIQSLAA
;
A
#
# COMPACT_ATOMS: atom_id res chain seq x y z
N MET A 1 43.99 27.28 -64.44
CA MET A 1 43.91 28.24 -63.32
C MET A 1 45.30 28.37 -62.72
N ASN A 2 45.67 29.55 -62.21
CA ASN A 2 46.94 29.76 -61.49
C ASN A 2 46.74 29.47 -59.99
N ARG A 3 47.81 29.45 -59.20
CA ARG A 3 47.76 29.13 -57.77
C ARG A 3 46.80 30.04 -56.98
N GLU A 4 46.88 31.35 -57.19
CA GLU A 4 46.08 32.34 -56.46
C GLU A 4 44.57 32.18 -56.72
N THR A 5 44.19 31.99 -57.99
CA THR A 5 42.78 31.79 -58.35
C THR A 5 42.21 30.47 -57.80
N PHE A 6 43.03 29.43 -57.69
CA PHE A 6 42.62 28.16 -57.09
C PHE A 6 42.41 28.29 -55.58
N LEU A 7 43.38 28.88 -54.86
CA LEU A 7 43.29 29.08 -53.41
C LEU A 7 42.15 30.03 -53.01
N GLN A 8 41.89 31.06 -53.81
CA GLN A 8 40.77 31.97 -53.57
C GLN A 8 39.41 31.27 -53.75
N ALA A 9 39.24 30.48 -54.83
CA ALA A 9 38.04 29.69 -55.04
C ALA A 9 37.82 28.61 -53.97
N LEU A 10 38.91 28.00 -53.48
CA LEU A 10 38.88 27.04 -52.37
C LEU A 10 38.50 27.73 -51.05
N SER A 11 39.04 28.91 -50.76
CA SER A 11 38.71 29.72 -49.58
C SER A 11 37.23 30.10 -49.54
N ASP A 12 36.68 30.55 -50.68
CA ASP A 12 35.27 30.93 -50.80
C ASP A 12 34.35 29.72 -50.59
N ALA A 13 34.71 28.57 -51.15
CA ALA A 13 33.97 27.32 -51.00
C ALA A 13 34.07 26.73 -49.56
N LEU A 14 35.14 27.04 -48.82
CA LEU A 14 35.35 26.63 -47.42
C LEU A 14 34.79 27.64 -46.39
N SER A 15 34.08 28.68 -46.82
CA SER A 15 33.50 29.73 -45.96
C SER A 15 32.57 29.23 -44.84
N THR A 16 32.10 27.98 -44.91
CA THR A 16 31.26 27.36 -43.88
C THR A 16 32.04 26.77 -42.70
N LEU A 17 33.37 26.66 -42.80
CA LEU A 17 34.25 26.25 -41.70
C LEU A 17 34.68 27.46 -40.86
N SER A 18 35.19 27.21 -39.66
CA SER A 18 35.76 28.29 -38.84
C SER A 18 36.99 28.89 -39.52
N ALA A 19 37.31 30.15 -39.22
CA ALA A 19 38.44 30.85 -39.83
C ALA A 19 39.76 30.09 -39.65
N THR A 20 39.99 29.56 -38.44
CA THR A 20 41.18 28.77 -38.11
C THR A 20 41.30 27.52 -38.98
N GLU A 21 40.22 26.74 -39.11
CA GLU A 21 40.24 25.50 -39.90
C GLU A 21 40.41 25.77 -41.40
N ARG A 22 39.80 26.85 -41.89
CA ARG A 22 39.94 27.25 -43.29
C ARG A 22 41.38 27.66 -43.59
N ASP A 23 42.01 28.43 -42.70
CA ASP A 23 43.37 28.92 -42.90
C ASP A 23 44.39 27.76 -42.84
N GLU A 24 44.19 26.77 -41.97
CA GLU A 24 44.98 25.52 -41.94
C GLU A 24 44.92 24.78 -43.28
N ILE A 25 43.72 24.56 -43.82
CA ILE A 25 43.55 23.86 -45.11
C ILE A 25 44.19 24.66 -46.24
N LEU A 26 43.99 25.98 -46.29
CA LEU A 26 44.59 26.83 -47.32
C LEU A 26 46.11 26.82 -47.25
N GLN A 27 46.69 26.78 -46.05
CA GLN A 27 48.13 26.70 -45.85
C GLN A 27 48.71 25.36 -46.35
N ASP A 28 48.05 24.24 -46.08
CA ASP A 28 48.48 22.92 -46.55
C ASP A 28 48.51 22.85 -48.09
N TYR A 29 47.45 23.33 -48.74
CA TYR A 29 47.42 23.38 -50.20
C TYR A 29 48.39 24.41 -50.77
N ALA A 30 48.61 25.55 -50.11
CA ALA A 30 49.61 26.52 -50.53
C ALA A 30 51.04 25.95 -50.49
N SER A 31 51.35 25.12 -49.47
CA SER A 31 52.61 24.39 -49.39
C SER A 31 52.73 23.36 -50.52
N TYR A 32 51.66 22.59 -50.77
CA TYR A 32 51.65 21.60 -51.86
C TYR A 32 51.91 22.22 -53.23
N PHE A 33 51.32 23.39 -53.51
CA PHE A 33 51.62 24.14 -54.74
C PHE A 33 53.08 24.61 -54.79
N ALA A 34 53.66 25.04 -53.66
CA ALA A 34 55.05 25.47 -53.61
C ALA A 34 56.03 24.31 -53.86
N ASP A 35 55.77 23.14 -53.27
CA ASP A 35 56.58 21.94 -53.44
C ASP A 35 56.51 21.43 -54.89
N ALA A 36 55.31 21.40 -55.48
CA ALA A 36 55.14 21.00 -56.88
C ALA A 36 55.83 21.94 -57.87
N MET A 37 55.91 23.24 -57.56
CA MET A 37 56.70 24.19 -58.36
C MET A 37 58.21 23.99 -58.20
N ALA A 38 58.68 23.62 -57.00
CA ALA A 38 60.08 23.29 -56.77
C ALA A 38 60.52 22.04 -57.57
N ASP A 39 59.59 21.10 -57.77
CA ASP A 39 59.77 19.92 -58.64
C ASP A 39 59.65 20.22 -60.14
N GLY A 40 59.52 21.49 -60.53
CA GLY A 40 59.47 21.94 -61.92
C GLY A 40 58.12 21.75 -62.62
N GLN A 41 57.04 21.49 -61.88
CA GLN A 41 55.69 21.43 -62.46
C GLN A 41 55.08 22.83 -62.60
N SER A 42 54.31 23.05 -63.67
CA SER A 42 53.60 24.32 -63.84
C SER A 42 52.40 24.44 -62.90
N GLU A 43 52.09 25.64 -62.40
CA GLU A 43 50.92 25.87 -61.53
C GLU A 43 49.61 25.36 -62.17
N THR A 44 49.51 25.50 -63.49
CA THR A 44 48.37 25.05 -64.29
C THR A 44 48.19 23.53 -64.29
N ASP A 45 49.29 22.77 -64.32
CA ASP A 45 49.22 21.31 -64.27
C ASP A 45 48.83 20.83 -62.87
N VAL A 46 49.35 21.49 -61.82
CA VAL A 46 49.02 21.17 -60.43
C VAL A 46 47.55 21.45 -60.13
N ALA A 47 47.02 22.59 -60.59
CA ALA A 47 45.60 22.91 -60.46
C ALA A 47 44.70 21.91 -61.23
N THR A 48 45.14 21.44 -62.40
CA THR A 48 44.40 20.44 -63.18
C THR A 48 44.40 19.07 -62.50
N LYS A 49 45.51 18.69 -61.85
CA LYS A 49 45.62 17.47 -61.05
C LYS A 49 44.73 17.50 -59.80
N LEU A 50 44.63 18.64 -59.13
CA LEU A 50 43.77 18.83 -57.95
C LEU A 50 42.28 18.91 -58.31
N GLY A 51 41.95 19.27 -59.54
CA GLY A 51 40.58 19.26 -60.06
C GLY A 51 39.78 20.52 -59.70
N ASP A 52 38.49 20.35 -59.44
CA ASP A 52 37.57 21.47 -59.16
C ASP A 52 37.63 21.86 -57.66
N PRO A 53 38.08 23.09 -57.30
CA PRO A 53 38.22 23.53 -55.91
C PRO A 53 36.90 23.51 -55.13
N VAL A 54 35.75 23.67 -55.82
CA VAL A 54 34.43 23.64 -55.17
C VAL A 54 34.04 22.22 -54.77
N LYS A 55 34.40 21.21 -55.59
CA LYS A 55 34.16 19.80 -55.27
C LYS A 55 35.05 19.34 -54.12
N LEU A 56 36.33 19.73 -54.17
CA LEU A 56 37.30 19.45 -53.11
C LEU A 56 36.85 20.02 -51.76
N ALA A 57 36.40 21.27 -51.74
CA ALA A 57 35.87 21.90 -50.53
C ALA A 57 34.66 21.13 -49.95
N ARG A 58 33.73 20.69 -50.80
CA ARG A 58 32.55 19.92 -50.37
C ARG A 58 32.93 18.57 -49.76
N GLU A 59 33.92 17.89 -50.34
CA GLU A 59 34.41 16.62 -49.83
C GLU A 59 35.08 16.78 -48.46
N LEU A 60 35.96 17.79 -48.31
CA LEU A 60 36.62 18.11 -47.04
C LEU A 60 35.62 18.45 -45.94
N ILE A 61 34.61 19.25 -46.25
CA ILE A 61 33.52 19.60 -45.32
C ILE A 61 32.73 18.35 -44.92
N ALA A 62 32.42 17.46 -45.87
CA ALA A 62 31.67 16.23 -45.60
C ALA A 62 32.44 15.27 -44.68
N GLN A 63 33.73 15.05 -44.94
CA GLN A 63 34.59 14.19 -44.11
C GLN A 63 34.72 14.72 -42.67
N ARG A 64 34.95 16.03 -42.51
CA ARG A 64 35.02 16.69 -41.18
C ARG A 64 33.70 16.58 -40.42
N ARG A 65 32.55 16.81 -41.09
CA ARG A 65 31.22 16.69 -40.47
C ARG A 65 30.93 15.27 -40.00
N LEU A 66 31.33 14.25 -40.75
CA LEU A 66 31.20 12.85 -40.34
C LEU A 66 32.04 12.54 -39.10
N GLY A 67 33.31 12.96 -39.06
CA GLY A 67 34.18 12.77 -37.89
C GLY A 67 33.70 13.54 -36.64
N ALA A 68 33.17 14.75 -36.82
CA ALA A 68 32.56 15.53 -35.74
C ALA A 68 31.28 14.89 -35.20
N TRP A 69 30.52 14.19 -36.05
CA TRP A 69 29.31 13.46 -35.65
C TRP A 69 29.65 12.17 -34.88
N GLU A 70 30.66 11.42 -35.32
CA GLU A 70 31.15 10.22 -34.64
C GLU A 70 31.71 10.55 -33.25
N SER A 71 32.49 11.64 -33.13
CA SER A 71 33.07 12.09 -31.86
C SER A 71 32.04 12.66 -30.87
N ARG A 72 30.91 13.19 -31.34
CA ARG A 72 29.81 13.68 -30.48
C ARG A 72 28.94 12.57 -29.90
N ARG A 73 29.00 11.33 -30.39
CA ARG A 73 28.45 10.14 -29.71
C ARG A 73 29.37 9.72 -28.56
N SER A 74 29.49 10.55 -27.54
CA SER A 74 30.19 10.19 -26.31
C SER A 74 29.40 9.11 -25.55
N PRO A 75 29.87 7.86 -25.43
CA PRO A 75 29.19 6.81 -24.66
C PRO A 75 29.02 7.19 -23.18
N LYS A 76 29.85 8.12 -22.69
CA LYS A 76 29.73 8.71 -21.35
C LYS A 76 28.43 9.50 -21.17
N ASN A 77 27.96 10.19 -22.21
CA ASN A 77 26.70 10.94 -22.15
C ASN A 77 25.49 10.00 -22.17
N LEU A 78 25.57 8.87 -22.89
CA LEU A 78 24.53 7.83 -22.85
C LEU A 78 24.46 7.15 -21.48
N TRP A 79 25.62 6.82 -20.88
CA TRP A 79 25.67 6.28 -19.53
C TRP A 79 25.15 7.27 -18.48
N ALA A 80 25.49 8.55 -18.60
CA ALA A 80 24.96 9.59 -17.73
C ALA A 80 23.44 9.72 -17.85
N LEU A 81 22.87 9.59 -19.05
CA LEU A 81 21.43 9.63 -19.28
C LEU A 81 20.72 8.40 -18.71
N CYS A 82 21.29 7.20 -18.90
CA CYS A 82 20.80 5.96 -18.29
C CYS A 82 20.87 6.03 -16.76
N ALA A 83 21.97 6.52 -16.20
CA ALA A 83 22.15 6.70 -14.77
C ALA A 83 21.17 7.74 -14.20
N ALA A 84 20.93 8.86 -14.90
CA ALA A 84 19.95 9.87 -14.50
C ALA A 84 18.52 9.31 -14.52
N THR A 85 18.18 8.52 -15.53
CA THR A 85 16.86 7.87 -15.64
C THR A 85 16.67 6.82 -14.54
N ALA A 86 17.69 6.00 -14.28
CA ALA A 86 17.68 5.02 -13.20
C ALA A 86 17.61 5.68 -11.82
N ALA A 87 18.35 6.78 -11.59
CA ALA A 87 18.31 7.55 -10.37
C ALA A 87 16.94 8.20 -10.14
N LEU A 88 16.30 8.72 -11.19
CA LEU A 88 14.94 9.25 -11.13
C LEU A 88 13.93 8.16 -10.76
N GLY A 89 14.05 6.97 -11.38
CA GLY A 89 13.24 5.80 -11.04
C GLY A 89 13.45 5.33 -9.59
N PHE A 90 14.71 5.27 -9.14
CA PHE A 90 15.05 4.91 -7.77
C PHE A 90 14.53 5.92 -6.74
N MET A 91 14.65 7.22 -7.02
CA MET A 91 14.12 8.28 -6.16
C MET A 91 12.59 8.21 -6.07
N ASN A 92 11.91 7.93 -7.19
CA ASN A 92 10.47 7.72 -7.20
C ASN A 92 10.07 6.46 -6.41
N LEU A 93 10.83 5.37 -6.53
CA LEU A 93 10.60 4.15 -5.76
C LEU A 93 10.83 4.37 -4.26
N ALA A 94 11.90 5.07 -3.90
CA ALA A 94 12.22 5.42 -2.52
C ALA A 94 11.13 6.28 -1.87
N LEU A 95 10.43 7.13 -2.65
CA LEU A 95 9.28 7.88 -2.18
C LEU A 95 7.98 7.06 -2.20
N ALA A 96 7.85 6.13 -3.15
CA ALA A 96 6.67 5.27 -3.29
C ALA A 96 6.56 4.24 -2.17
N VAL A 97 7.67 3.65 -1.70
CA VAL A 97 7.66 2.64 -0.63
C VAL A 97 7.02 3.15 0.67
N PRO A 98 7.44 4.27 1.29
CA PRO A 98 6.80 4.79 2.49
C PRO A 98 5.36 5.24 2.24
N PHE A 99 5.06 5.74 1.04
CA PHE A 99 3.70 6.12 0.65
C PHE A 99 2.78 4.90 0.55
N LEU A 100 3.24 3.80 -0.05
CA LEU A 100 2.51 2.53 -0.11
C LEU A 100 2.34 1.91 1.27
N PHE A 101 3.35 1.98 2.12
CA PHE A 101 3.23 1.54 3.52
C PHE A 101 2.16 2.33 4.26
N TYR A 102 2.15 3.67 4.13
CA TYR A 102 1.11 4.53 4.69
C TYR A 102 -0.28 4.15 4.19
N LEU A 103 -0.46 3.90 2.89
CA LEU A 103 -1.74 3.46 2.32
C LEU A 103 -2.17 2.07 2.81
N ALA A 104 -1.22 1.15 2.98
CA ALA A 104 -1.50 -0.18 3.51
C ALA A 104 -2.01 -0.11 4.96
N VAL A 105 -1.34 0.66 5.82
CA VAL A 105 -1.77 0.90 7.21
C VAL A 105 -3.16 1.53 7.24
N LEU A 106 -3.40 2.53 6.40
CA LEU A 106 -4.70 3.20 6.31
C LEU A 106 -5.81 2.23 5.88
N THR A 107 -5.52 1.32 4.96
CA THR A 107 -6.46 0.31 4.47
C THR A 107 -6.81 -0.68 5.59
N VAL A 108 -5.81 -1.19 6.30
CA VAL A 108 -6.01 -2.09 7.46
C VAL A 108 -6.86 -1.40 8.53
N LEU A 109 -6.53 -0.16 8.88
CA LEU A 109 -7.24 0.59 9.90
C LEU A 109 -8.69 0.89 9.48
N SER A 110 -8.93 1.11 8.18
CA SER A 110 -10.28 1.30 7.64
C SER A 110 -11.10 0.02 7.65
N VAL A 111 -10.49 -1.13 7.32
CA VAL A 111 -11.17 -2.43 7.41
C VAL A 111 -11.53 -2.76 8.86
N LEU A 112 -10.61 -2.51 9.80
CA LEU A 112 -10.85 -2.69 11.24
C LEU A 112 -11.94 -1.74 11.76
N GLY A 113 -11.90 -0.46 11.36
CA GLY A 113 -12.95 0.50 11.73
C GLY A 113 -14.31 0.12 11.16
N GLY A 114 -14.35 -0.35 9.91
CA GLY A 114 -15.54 -0.85 9.24
C GLY A 114 -16.14 -2.09 9.90
N SER A 115 -15.30 -3.07 10.26
CA SER A 115 -15.77 -4.27 10.96
C SER A 115 -16.31 -3.95 12.35
N LEU A 116 -15.65 -3.04 13.08
CA LEU A 116 -16.12 -2.59 14.40
C LEU A 116 -17.44 -1.83 14.32
N ALA A 117 -17.58 -0.93 13.33
CA ALA A 117 -18.80 -0.19 13.10
C ALA A 117 -19.95 -1.13 12.71
N LEU A 118 -19.70 -2.09 11.82
CA LEU A 118 -20.68 -3.10 11.42
C LEU A 118 -21.12 -3.96 12.60
N ALA A 119 -20.17 -4.41 13.44
CA ALA A 119 -20.48 -5.15 14.66
C ALA A 119 -21.34 -4.32 15.62
N GLY A 120 -21.03 -3.04 15.79
CA GLY A 120 -21.83 -2.10 16.59
C GLY A 120 -23.26 -1.95 16.07
N VAL A 121 -23.44 -1.83 14.75
CA VAL A 121 -24.77 -1.79 14.10
C VAL A 121 -25.55 -3.07 14.36
N VAL A 122 -24.92 -4.23 14.15
CA VAL A 122 -25.57 -5.53 14.39
C VAL A 122 -26.02 -5.65 15.84
N LEU A 123 -25.15 -5.32 16.80
CA LEU A 123 -25.50 -5.33 18.22
C LEU A 123 -26.66 -4.39 18.54
N LEU A 124 -26.68 -3.18 17.94
CA LEU A 124 -27.76 -2.22 18.15
C LEU A 124 -29.09 -2.74 17.59
N VAL A 125 -29.08 -3.34 16.40
CA VAL A 125 -30.26 -3.95 15.78
C VAL A 125 -30.79 -5.10 16.63
N VAL A 126 -29.91 -5.98 17.12
CA VAL A 126 -30.31 -7.09 18.00
C VAL A 126 -30.88 -6.56 19.32
N ALA A 127 -30.21 -5.62 19.97
CA ALA A 127 -30.66 -5.07 21.25
C ALA A 127 -31.99 -4.31 21.13
N THR A 128 -32.17 -3.54 20.06
CA THR A 128 -33.43 -2.82 19.80
C THR A 128 -34.56 -3.78 19.41
N SER A 129 -34.27 -4.79 18.60
CA SER A 129 -35.23 -5.85 18.25
C SER A 129 -35.67 -6.64 19.48
N GLN A 130 -34.74 -6.99 20.37
CA GLN A 130 -35.06 -7.65 21.65
C GLN A 130 -35.94 -6.76 22.54
N GLY A 131 -35.61 -5.47 22.65
CA GLY A 131 -36.37 -4.54 23.49
C GLY A 131 -37.79 -4.26 22.98
N LEU A 132 -37.99 -4.23 21.66
CA LEU A 132 -39.28 -3.90 21.05
C LEU A 132 -40.15 -5.12 20.75
N PHE A 133 -39.54 -6.23 20.34
CA PHE A 133 -40.24 -7.41 19.80
C PHE A 133 -39.92 -8.70 20.57
N GLY A 134 -38.99 -8.69 21.53
CA GLY A 134 -38.58 -9.89 22.27
C GLY A 134 -37.79 -10.91 21.44
N TRP A 135 -37.34 -10.53 20.25
CA TRP A 135 -36.69 -11.43 19.29
C TRP A 135 -35.35 -10.85 18.78
N PRO A 136 -34.28 -11.65 18.63
CA PRO A 136 -34.17 -13.06 19.03
C PRO A 136 -34.01 -13.20 20.56
N PRO A 137 -34.52 -14.26 21.20
CA PRO A 137 -34.30 -14.48 22.64
C PRO A 137 -32.80 -14.52 22.97
N ALA A 138 -32.41 -13.95 24.12
CA ALA A 138 -31.02 -13.61 24.47
C ALA A 138 -30.03 -14.80 24.45
N ASN A 139 -30.56 -16.02 24.48
CA ASN A 139 -29.89 -17.30 24.59
C ASN A 139 -30.05 -18.18 23.34
N GLN A 140 -30.71 -17.70 22.28
CA GLN A 140 -30.92 -18.50 21.07
C GLN A 140 -29.61 -18.86 20.38
N PHE A 141 -28.59 -18.01 20.47
CA PHE A 141 -27.31 -18.22 19.80
C PHE A 141 -26.17 -18.18 20.80
N VAL A 142 -25.38 -19.25 20.86
CA VAL A 142 -24.19 -19.37 21.71
C VAL A 142 -22.95 -19.48 20.82
N LEU A 143 -21.87 -18.78 21.21
CA LEU A 143 -20.59 -18.87 20.55
C LEU A 143 -19.81 -20.10 21.05
N ASN A 144 -19.46 -20.99 20.13
CA ASN A 144 -18.64 -22.14 20.43
C ASN A 144 -17.16 -21.73 20.50
N THR A 145 -16.58 -21.81 21.69
CA THR A 145 -15.16 -21.49 21.94
C THR A 145 -14.27 -22.73 21.99
N SER A 146 -14.83 -23.94 21.84
CA SER A 146 -14.07 -25.20 21.97
C SER A 146 -13.13 -25.48 20.80
N GLY A 147 -13.24 -24.74 19.70
CA GLY A 147 -12.45 -24.95 18.47
C GLY A 147 -12.88 -26.16 17.64
N ILE A 148 -13.91 -26.91 18.07
CA ILE A 148 -14.43 -28.08 17.36
C ILE A 148 -15.91 -27.86 17.06
N GLY A 149 -16.29 -27.93 15.78
CA GLY A 149 -17.67 -27.78 15.32
C GLY A 149 -18.04 -26.34 14.90
N PRO A 150 -19.34 -26.06 14.68
CA PRO A 150 -19.80 -24.76 14.21
C PRO A 150 -19.56 -23.67 15.27
N VAL A 151 -19.13 -22.50 14.81
CA VAL A 151 -18.79 -21.33 15.65
C VAL A 151 -20.03 -20.72 16.31
N VAL A 152 -21.17 -20.74 15.60
CA VAL A 152 -22.45 -20.27 16.11
C VAL A 152 -23.36 -21.47 16.28
N ILE A 153 -23.86 -21.66 17.49
CA ILE A 153 -24.77 -22.74 17.84
C ILE A 153 -26.14 -22.14 18.10
N ASP A 154 -27.15 -22.59 17.34
CA ASP A 154 -28.55 -22.38 17.69
C ASP A 154 -28.91 -23.29 18.89
N ALA A 155 -29.19 -22.65 20.02
CA ALA A 155 -29.60 -23.24 21.28
C ALA A 155 -31.14 -23.33 21.41
N SER A 156 -31.92 -22.77 20.47
CA SER A 156 -33.36 -23.03 20.37
C SER A 156 -33.68 -24.40 19.76
N VAL A 157 -32.72 -24.97 19.03
CA VAL A 157 -32.80 -26.37 18.62
C VAL A 157 -32.72 -27.20 19.89
N ASN A 158 -33.85 -27.81 20.28
CA ASN A 158 -34.03 -28.69 21.43
C ASN A 158 -33.16 -29.96 21.30
N ARG A 159 -31.84 -29.78 21.32
CA ARG A 159 -30.89 -30.84 21.57
C ARG A 159 -31.09 -31.18 23.03
N HIS A 160 -31.57 -32.38 23.27
CA HIS A 160 -31.60 -32.97 24.60
C HIS A 160 -30.15 -33.00 25.10
N ILE A 161 -29.71 -31.95 25.80
CA ILE A 161 -28.38 -31.93 26.41
C ILE A 161 -28.48 -32.94 27.54
N PRO A 162 -27.78 -34.09 27.45
CA PRO A 162 -27.90 -35.12 28.47
C PRO A 162 -27.45 -34.53 29.80
N GLY A 163 -28.28 -34.72 30.82
CA GLY A 163 -27.88 -34.41 32.19
C GLY A 163 -26.70 -35.30 32.58
N ILE A 164 -25.76 -34.75 33.34
CA ILE A 164 -24.66 -35.53 33.91
C ILE A 164 -25.11 -35.94 35.31
N HIS A 165 -25.17 -37.25 35.55
CA HIS A 165 -25.42 -37.80 36.88
C HIS A 165 -24.23 -38.65 37.29
N ILE A 166 -23.57 -38.26 38.38
CA ILE A 166 -22.44 -38.97 38.96
C ILE A 166 -22.90 -39.45 40.33
N GLN A 167 -22.94 -40.76 40.52
CA GLN A 167 -23.18 -41.38 41.81
C GLN A 167 -21.83 -41.65 42.48
N GLY A 168 -21.68 -41.22 43.73
CA GLY A 168 -20.51 -41.48 44.55
C GLY A 168 -20.48 -42.88 45.15
N ALA A 169 -19.52 -43.14 46.03
CA ALA A 169 -19.38 -44.44 46.70
C ALA A 169 -20.41 -44.62 47.83
N GLY A 170 -20.87 -43.52 48.43
CA GLY A 170 -21.98 -43.50 49.38
C GLY A 170 -23.35 -43.49 48.69
N ALA A 171 -24.35 -44.12 49.32
CA ALA A 171 -25.74 -44.12 48.81
C ALA A 171 -26.32 -42.70 48.67
N ASP A 172 -25.87 -41.77 49.51
CA ASP A 172 -26.36 -40.39 49.58
C ASP A 172 -25.44 -39.39 48.85
N GLU A 173 -24.36 -39.88 48.22
CA GLU A 173 -23.40 -39.05 47.49
C GLU A 173 -23.78 -38.99 46.01
N HIS A 174 -24.21 -37.82 45.54
CA HIS A 174 -24.54 -37.63 44.13
C HIS A 174 -24.24 -36.22 43.65
N VAL A 175 -23.84 -36.12 42.38
CA VAL A 175 -23.70 -34.86 41.64
C VAL A 175 -24.57 -34.93 40.40
N ARG A 176 -25.44 -33.94 40.24
CA ARG A 176 -26.36 -33.82 39.12
C ARG A 176 -26.16 -32.47 38.44
N VAL A 177 -25.95 -32.51 37.12
CA VAL A 177 -25.91 -31.33 36.27
C VAL A 177 -27.05 -31.44 35.27
N GLU A 178 -28.03 -30.55 35.39
CA GLU A 178 -29.18 -30.46 34.49
C GLU A 178 -29.17 -29.17 33.70
N HIS A 179 -29.69 -29.24 32.48
CA HIS A 179 -29.85 -28.08 31.61
C HIS A 179 -31.34 -27.75 31.52
N GLY A 180 -31.70 -26.52 31.87
CA GLY A 180 -33.06 -26.02 31.75
C GLY A 180 -33.46 -25.84 30.29
N ALA A 181 -34.77 -25.89 30.01
CA ALA A 181 -35.31 -25.60 28.67
C ALA A 181 -35.04 -24.15 28.22
N ASP A 182 -34.75 -23.27 29.17
CA ASP A 182 -34.30 -21.90 28.94
C ASP A 182 -32.78 -21.82 28.69
N GLY A 183 -32.02 -22.91 28.70
CA GLY A 183 -30.55 -22.88 28.58
C GLY A 183 -29.84 -22.48 29.88
N GLY A 184 -30.55 -22.40 31.00
CA GLY A 184 -29.96 -22.34 32.33
C GLY A 184 -29.28 -23.66 32.70
N VAL A 185 -28.40 -23.63 33.70
CA VAL A 185 -27.72 -24.82 34.21
C VAL A 185 -27.97 -24.91 35.71
N THR A 186 -28.44 -26.07 36.16
CA THR A 186 -28.62 -26.39 37.57
C THR A 186 -27.61 -27.45 37.96
N ILE A 187 -26.73 -27.12 38.90
CA ILE A 187 -25.77 -28.04 39.49
C ILE A 187 -26.21 -28.33 40.91
N GLN A 188 -26.44 -29.61 41.22
CA GLN A 188 -26.76 -30.07 42.56
C GLN A 188 -25.72 -31.09 42.98
N ALA A 189 -25.18 -30.95 44.17
CA ALA A 189 -24.36 -31.96 44.82
C ALA A 189 -24.88 -32.19 46.24
N SER A 190 -24.91 -33.45 46.66
CA SER A 190 -25.36 -33.83 47.99
C SER A 190 -24.45 -34.92 48.54
N GLU A 191 -24.16 -34.84 49.83
CA GLU A 191 -23.45 -35.85 50.59
C GLU A 191 -23.98 -35.86 52.04
N GLY A 192 -24.83 -36.83 52.37
CA GLY A 192 -25.50 -36.88 53.68
C GLY A 192 -26.37 -35.64 53.94
N ASP A 193 -26.05 -34.88 55.00
CA ASP A 193 -26.75 -33.64 55.39
C ASP A 193 -26.17 -32.36 54.73
N LYS A 194 -25.21 -32.54 53.81
CA LYS A 194 -24.58 -31.44 53.08
C LYS A 194 -25.16 -31.34 51.69
N THR A 195 -25.59 -30.14 51.32
CA THR A 195 -26.11 -29.88 49.97
C THR A 195 -25.48 -28.63 49.38
N PHE A 196 -25.26 -28.69 48.07
CA PHE A 196 -24.81 -27.59 47.25
C PHE A 196 -25.76 -27.50 46.04
N SER A 197 -26.37 -26.35 45.84
CA SER A 197 -27.22 -26.09 44.68
C SER A 197 -26.84 -24.77 44.04
N LEU A 198 -26.53 -24.81 42.75
CA LEU A 198 -26.24 -23.64 41.93
C LEU A 198 -27.21 -23.61 40.75
N GLU A 199 -28.03 -22.57 40.69
CA GLU A 199 -28.91 -22.26 39.57
C GLU A 199 -28.34 -21.08 38.79
N LYS A 200 -27.86 -21.37 37.58
CA LYS A 200 -27.37 -20.36 36.63
C LYS A 200 -28.43 -20.12 35.56
N GLY A 201 -28.84 -18.88 35.40
CA GLY A 201 -29.71 -18.44 34.31
C GLY A 201 -29.01 -18.50 32.95
N ALA A 202 -29.82 -18.57 31.90
CA ALA A 202 -29.35 -18.58 30.51
C ALA A 202 -28.59 -17.31 30.09
N ASP A 203 -28.85 -16.21 30.79
CA ASP A 203 -28.17 -14.91 30.66
C ASP A 203 -26.80 -14.87 31.35
N GLY A 204 -26.37 -15.99 31.94
CA GLY A 204 -25.13 -16.10 32.68
C GLY A 204 -25.21 -15.63 34.13
N SER A 205 -26.36 -15.09 34.57
CA SER A 205 -26.56 -14.69 35.96
C SER A 205 -26.64 -15.91 36.88
N ILE A 206 -26.20 -15.76 38.11
CA ILE A 206 -26.43 -16.77 39.14
C ILE A 206 -27.72 -16.38 39.85
N LYS A 207 -28.80 -17.12 39.55
CA LYS A 207 -30.13 -16.88 40.12
C LYS A 207 -30.12 -17.19 41.62
N LYS A 208 -29.54 -18.35 41.96
CA LYS A 208 -29.43 -18.85 43.32
C LYS A 208 -28.18 -19.71 43.48
N LEU A 209 -27.44 -19.48 44.55
CA LEU A 209 -26.40 -20.37 45.06
C LEU A 209 -26.75 -20.67 46.51
N ASP A 210 -26.96 -21.94 46.84
CA ASP A 210 -27.37 -22.40 48.16
C ASP A 210 -26.39 -23.47 48.63
N ILE A 211 -25.83 -23.27 49.81
CA ILE A 211 -24.88 -24.19 50.44
C ILE A 211 -25.41 -24.50 51.83
N ARG A 212 -25.66 -25.78 52.11
CA ARG A 212 -26.13 -26.27 53.40
C ARG A 212 -25.13 -27.27 53.97
N ASP A 213 -24.75 -27.08 55.23
CA ASP A 213 -23.97 -28.04 56.02
C ASP A 213 -24.65 -28.17 57.40
N GLY A 214 -25.54 -29.14 57.53
CA GLY A 214 -26.38 -29.32 58.72
C GLY A 214 -27.33 -28.15 58.98
N ASP A 215 -27.11 -27.46 60.11
CA ASP A 215 -27.90 -26.30 60.53
C ASP A 215 -27.38 -24.98 59.92
N GLN A 216 -26.23 -25.01 59.25
CA GLN A 216 -25.67 -23.84 58.58
C GLN A 216 -26.16 -23.78 57.13
N GLN A 217 -26.76 -22.65 56.75
CA GLN A 217 -27.19 -22.39 55.39
C GLN A 217 -26.66 -21.04 54.92
N VAL A 218 -26.07 -21.02 53.72
CA VAL A 218 -25.64 -19.81 53.02
C VAL A 218 -26.38 -19.75 51.69
N GLU A 219 -27.32 -18.81 51.59
CA GLU A 219 -28.05 -18.52 50.36
C GLU A 219 -27.55 -17.19 49.78
N LEU A 220 -27.05 -17.25 48.55
CA LEU A 220 -26.68 -16.10 47.73
C LEU A 220 -27.63 -16.03 46.54
N SER A 221 -28.45 -15.00 46.50
CA SER A 221 -29.42 -14.75 45.42
C SER A 221 -29.14 -13.43 44.72
N HIS A 222 -29.64 -13.28 43.49
CA HIS A 222 -29.56 -12.04 42.70
C HIS A 222 -28.12 -11.56 42.39
N LEU A 223 -27.19 -12.48 42.12
CA LEU A 223 -25.87 -12.15 41.62
C LEU A 223 -25.96 -11.82 40.12
N GLY A 224 -26.28 -10.55 39.84
CA GLY A 224 -26.58 -10.07 38.50
C GLY A 224 -25.38 -10.07 37.55
N HIS A 225 -25.61 -10.58 36.34
CA HIS A 225 -24.74 -10.31 35.19
C HIS A 225 -25.30 -9.16 34.35
N SER A 226 -24.48 -8.56 33.51
CA SER A 226 -24.82 -7.34 32.77
C SER A 226 -26.02 -7.56 31.82
N GLY A 227 -27.15 -6.90 32.07
CA GLY A 227 -28.38 -7.07 31.29
C GLY A 227 -28.34 -6.42 29.89
N PRO A 228 -29.37 -6.62 29.04
CA PRO A 228 -29.39 -6.24 27.61
C PRO A 228 -29.08 -4.75 27.30
N LYS A 229 -29.30 -3.86 28.27
CA LYS A 229 -28.94 -2.44 28.17
C LYS A 229 -27.43 -2.22 28.05
N THR A 230 -26.59 -3.05 28.67
CA THR A 230 -25.13 -2.93 28.56
C THR A 230 -24.65 -3.33 27.17
N HIS A 231 -25.25 -4.34 26.53
CA HIS A 231 -24.94 -4.71 25.15
C HIS A 231 -25.28 -3.60 24.16
N ALA A 232 -26.39 -2.88 24.38
CA ALA A 232 -26.76 -1.71 23.57
C ALA A 232 -25.73 -0.57 23.72
N VAL A 233 -25.29 -0.30 24.95
CA VAL A 233 -24.26 0.73 25.23
C VAL A 233 -22.92 0.34 24.60
N VAL A 234 -22.49 -0.92 24.73
CA VAL A 234 -21.27 -1.43 24.09
C VAL A 234 -21.37 -1.32 22.56
N GLY A 235 -22.51 -1.69 21.97
CA GLY A 235 -22.75 -1.52 20.53
C GLY A 235 -22.64 -0.06 20.07
N LEU A 236 -23.21 0.89 20.81
CA LEU A 236 -23.10 2.32 20.54
C LEU A 236 -21.65 2.83 20.63
N VAL A 237 -20.91 2.40 21.65
CA VAL A 237 -19.50 2.74 21.82
C VAL A 237 -18.66 2.20 20.65
N LEU A 238 -18.86 0.94 20.26
CA LEU A 238 -18.16 0.34 19.13
C LEU A 238 -18.47 1.06 17.80
N LEU A 239 -19.74 1.42 17.59
CA LEU A 239 -20.19 2.14 16.40
C LEU A 239 -19.56 3.54 16.32
N THR A 240 -19.60 4.31 17.41
CA THR A 240 -19.01 5.65 17.46
C THR A 240 -17.49 5.61 17.28
N LEU A 241 -16.81 4.64 17.90
CA LEU A 241 -15.37 4.49 17.83
C LEU A 241 -14.91 4.01 16.44
N GLY A 242 -15.60 3.03 15.84
CA GLY A 242 -15.36 2.59 14.47
C GLY A 242 -15.67 3.69 13.43
N GLY A 243 -16.76 4.42 13.63
CA GLY A 243 -17.15 5.56 12.79
C GLY A 243 -16.15 6.72 12.84
N LEU A 244 -15.65 7.05 14.03
CA LEU A 244 -14.60 8.07 14.21
C LEU A 244 -13.30 7.66 13.51
N LEU A 245 -12.92 6.40 13.61
CA LEU A 245 -11.72 5.86 12.95
C LEU A 245 -11.84 5.95 11.42
N LEU A 246 -12.99 5.55 10.86
CA LEU A 246 -13.27 5.67 9.42
C LEU A 246 -13.27 7.13 8.96
N TRP A 247 -13.86 8.03 9.75
CA TRP A 247 -13.87 9.46 9.45
C TRP A 247 -12.46 10.06 9.44
N LEU A 248 -11.63 9.70 10.42
CA LEU A 248 -10.21 10.09 10.48
C LEU A 248 -9.45 9.55 9.26
N CYS A 249 -9.59 8.26 8.94
CA CYS A 249 -8.94 7.65 7.77
C CYS A 249 -9.32 8.37 6.46
N ARG A 250 -10.62 8.64 6.26
CA ARG A 250 -11.11 9.36 5.07
C ARG A 250 -10.63 10.81 5.02
N SER A 251 -10.61 11.50 6.16
CA SER A 251 -10.11 12.88 6.26
C SER A 251 -8.62 12.96 5.93
N TRP A 252 -7.82 12.03 6.46
CA TRP A 252 -6.39 11.94 6.21
C TRP A 252 -6.09 11.55 4.76
N PHE A 253 -6.83 10.60 4.19
CA PHE A 253 -6.76 10.26 2.77
C PHE A 253 -7.06 11.47 1.87
N GLY A 254 -8.11 12.22 2.19
CA GLY A 254 -8.48 13.41 1.43
C GLY A 254 -7.46 14.55 1.55
N LYS A 255 -6.79 14.69 2.71
CA LYS A 255 -5.71 15.66 2.90
C LYS A 255 -4.45 15.24 2.14
N SER A 256 -4.04 13.98 2.22
CA SER A 256 -2.87 13.47 1.50
C SER A 256 -3.07 13.54 -0.01
N LEU A 257 -4.27 13.21 -0.52
CA LEU A 257 -4.58 13.30 -1.96
C LEU A 257 -4.56 14.76 -2.46
N ARG A 258 -5.09 15.70 -1.68
CA ARG A 258 -5.03 17.14 -2.02
C ARG A 258 -3.61 17.67 -2.02
N TRP A 259 -2.81 17.30 -1.01
CA TRP A 259 -1.40 17.66 -0.94
C TRP A 259 -0.64 17.12 -2.15
N LEU A 260 -0.81 15.83 -2.49
CA LEU A 260 -0.17 15.20 -3.64
C LEU A 260 -0.54 15.87 -4.97
N ARG A 261 -1.84 16.16 -5.16
CA ARG A 261 -2.34 16.86 -6.36
C ARG A 261 -1.77 18.28 -6.48
N SER A 262 -1.63 19.00 -5.36
CA SER A 262 -1.03 20.33 -5.36
C SER A 262 0.47 20.29 -5.70
N HIS A 263 1.20 19.31 -5.18
CA HIS A 263 2.64 19.17 -5.41
C HIS A 263 2.95 18.77 -6.85
N LEU A 264 2.18 17.82 -7.41
CA LEU A 264 2.27 17.44 -8.82
C LEU A 264 1.89 18.61 -9.76
N GLY A 265 0.89 19.42 -9.37
CA GLY A 265 0.50 20.62 -10.12
C GLY A 265 1.61 21.68 -10.18
N GLN A 266 2.30 21.93 -9.06
CA GLN A 266 3.42 22.89 -9.01
C GLN A 266 4.62 22.43 -9.85
N GLN A 267 4.95 21.13 -9.81
CA GLN A 267 6.03 20.56 -10.62
C GLN A 267 5.75 20.68 -12.12
N LEU A 268 4.50 20.43 -12.55
CA LEU A 268 4.09 20.59 -13.96
C LEU A 268 4.21 22.04 -14.44
N GLN A 269 3.83 23.02 -13.60
CA GLN A 269 3.96 24.44 -13.95
C GLN A 269 5.43 24.87 -14.06
N HIS A 270 6.30 24.37 -13.17
CA HIS A 270 7.72 24.68 -13.19
C HIS A 270 8.42 24.10 -14.45
N ILE A 271 8.03 22.89 -14.86
CA ILE A 271 8.53 22.27 -16.11
C ILE A 271 8.03 23.04 -17.33
N GLN A 272 6.76 23.45 -17.36
CA GLN A 272 6.22 24.26 -18.45
C GLN A 272 6.90 25.62 -18.56
N SER A 273 7.25 26.25 -17.43
CA SER A 273 7.97 27.53 -17.42
C SER A 273 9.44 27.45 -17.85
N LEU A 274 10.05 26.25 -17.78
CA LEU A 274 11.42 26.01 -18.25
C LEU A 274 11.47 25.58 -19.72
N ALA A 275 10.33 25.15 -20.28
CA ALA A 275 10.19 24.70 -21.66
C ALA A 275 9.68 25.79 -22.62
N ALA A 276 9.22 26.93 -22.09
CA ALA A 276 8.78 28.12 -22.82
C ALA A 276 9.88 29.17 -22.85
#